data_AF-A0AB33IYP6-F1
#
_entry.id   AF-A0AB33IYP6-F1
#
_cell.length_a   1.000
_cell.length_b   1.000
_cell.length_c   1.000
_cell.angle_alpha   90.00
_cell.angle_beta   90.00
_cell.angle_gamma   90.00
#
_symmetry.space_group_name_H-M   'P 1'
#
loop_
_entity.id
_entity.type
_entity.pdbx_description
1 polymer ?
#
loop_
_entity_poly.entity_id
_entity_poly.type
_entity_poly.pdbx_seq_one_letter_code
_entity_poly.pdbx_strand_id
1 'polypeptide(L)'
;MKSSIIIISIFVAVSLSGCNKLSTGHVNTVQKGDTTYIGGIVNGAYSGYGLLLHHDSVVYKGEWAADKRQGHGEFTDSMGRRYIAMWENDTLVEGSRQDSAGVYTGRFNRLGQASGHGVYQGKDGSYYEGHWLNDRQDGFGVGMTAHHSLRAGEWRNGIFKGERVTYTSERIYGIDISKHQHIIGKKRYGIDWRNLRITHLGSLSQKRIQGYVDYPISYVYIKSTEGITVRNKFYRSDYIEAHRYGYHVGAYHFFSTTSDARLQALYFLKHTLFRNGDFPPVLDVEPSHAQIQKMGGTAVLFDRVRTWLRIVGKHTHQKPILYISQSFVNRYLKEAPDIKRDYQVWIARYGEYKPDVRLVYWQLSPDGRVKGIKGEVDINVFNGYMSEFNQFVEKYTL
;
A
#
# COMPACT_ATOMS: atom_id res chain seq x y z
N MET A 1 31.00 -12.85 -3.94
CA MET A 1 30.22 -13.24 -5.13
C MET A 1 29.33 -12.07 -5.52
N LYS A 2 29.57 -11.46 -6.69
CA LYS A 2 28.75 -10.35 -7.20
C LYS A 2 27.45 -10.95 -7.76
N SER A 3 26.31 -10.61 -7.17
CA SER A 3 25.00 -11.00 -7.70
C SER A 3 24.66 -10.08 -8.88
N SER A 4 24.72 -10.64 -10.09
CA SER A 4 24.27 -9.99 -11.31
C SER A 4 22.74 -9.85 -11.28
N ILE A 5 22.25 -8.62 -11.33
CA ILE A 5 20.85 -8.30 -11.57
C ILE A 5 20.59 -8.61 -13.05
N ILE A 6 19.78 -9.63 -13.32
CA ILE A 6 19.30 -9.96 -14.66
C ILE A 6 18.26 -8.91 -15.04
N ILE A 7 18.69 -7.88 -15.77
CA ILE A 7 17.78 -6.95 -16.45
C ILE A 7 17.25 -7.69 -17.67
N ILE A 8 15.99 -8.09 -17.63
CA ILE A 8 15.27 -8.59 -18.82
C ILE A 8 15.01 -7.37 -19.71
N SER A 9 15.98 -7.04 -20.56
CA SER A 9 15.76 -6.11 -21.66
C SER A 9 14.87 -6.82 -22.68
N ILE A 10 13.58 -6.49 -22.68
CA ILE A 10 12.70 -6.77 -23.82
C ILE A 10 13.22 -5.90 -24.97
N PHE A 11 14.11 -6.49 -25.76
CA PHE A 11 14.45 -6.00 -27.08
C PHE A 11 13.19 -6.14 -27.94
N VAL A 12 12.44 -5.05 -28.11
CA VAL A 12 11.50 -4.97 -29.23
C VAL A 12 12.37 -4.90 -30.48
N ALA A 13 12.61 -6.07 -31.07
CA ALA A 13 13.17 -6.17 -32.40
C ALA A 13 12.20 -5.47 -33.36
N VAL A 14 12.51 -4.23 -33.71
CA VAL A 14 11.88 -3.56 -34.86
C VAL A 14 12.32 -4.37 -36.07
N SER A 15 11.46 -5.26 -36.53
CA SER A 15 11.63 -5.95 -37.80
C SER A 15 11.63 -4.90 -38.90
N LEU A 16 12.83 -4.46 -39.30
CA LEU A 16 13.08 -3.82 -40.59
C LEU A 16 12.87 -4.91 -41.65
N SER A 17 11.61 -5.17 -41.97
CA SER A 17 11.20 -6.03 -43.07
C SER A 17 10.26 -5.21 -43.93
N GLY A 18 10.78 -4.74 -45.07
CA GLY A 18 9.97 -4.00 -46.04
C GLY A 18 10.65 -2.85 -46.78
N CYS A 19 11.98 -2.78 -46.85
CA CYS A 19 12.59 -2.04 -47.96
C CYS A 19 12.46 -2.94 -49.20
N ASN A 20 11.35 -2.84 -49.92
CA ASN A 20 11.24 -3.30 -51.30
C ASN A 20 10.05 -2.66 -52.02
N LYS A 21 10.38 -1.97 -53.12
CA LYS A 21 9.53 -1.23 -54.07
C LYS A 21 8.97 0.12 -53.59
N LEU A 22 9.81 1.15 -53.72
CA LEU A 22 9.33 2.48 -54.10
C LEU A 22 8.58 2.33 -55.43
N SER A 23 7.26 2.24 -55.37
CA SER A 23 6.42 2.57 -56.51
C SER A 23 6.77 4.00 -56.90
N THR A 24 7.18 4.20 -58.15
CA THR A 24 7.34 5.51 -58.79
C THR A 24 5.96 6.16 -58.96
N GLY A 25 5.28 6.43 -57.84
CA GLY A 25 4.10 7.26 -57.79
C GLY A 25 4.53 8.72 -57.89
N HIS A 26 3.76 9.53 -58.61
CA HIS A 26 3.94 10.97 -58.63
C HIS A 26 3.98 11.51 -57.19
N VAL A 27 5.14 11.98 -56.76
CA VAL A 27 5.28 12.73 -55.52
C VAL A 27 4.77 14.13 -55.80
N ASN A 28 3.72 14.54 -55.10
CA ASN A 28 3.12 15.85 -55.23
C ASN A 28 3.69 16.78 -54.17
N THR A 29 3.90 18.04 -54.52
CA THR A 29 4.22 19.11 -53.57
C THR A 29 3.05 20.09 -53.51
N VAL A 30 2.44 20.22 -52.34
CA VAL A 30 1.28 21.11 -52.11
C VAL A 30 1.61 22.12 -51.03
N GLN A 31 1.68 23.40 -51.41
CA GLN A 31 1.84 24.51 -50.47
C GLN A 31 0.47 25.02 -50.01
N LYS A 32 0.25 25.11 -48.70
CA LYS A 32 -0.92 25.74 -48.08
C LYS A 32 -0.46 26.65 -46.94
N GLY A 33 -0.45 27.96 -47.19
CA GLY A 33 0.09 28.95 -46.26
C GLY A 33 1.54 28.62 -45.90
N ASP A 34 1.80 28.47 -44.60
CA ASP A 34 3.13 28.17 -44.04
C ASP A 34 3.49 26.68 -44.05
N THR A 35 2.64 25.83 -44.63
CA THR A 35 2.85 24.38 -44.66
C THR A 35 3.05 23.84 -46.07
N THR A 36 3.93 22.85 -46.18
CA THR A 36 4.21 22.15 -47.44
C THR A 36 3.99 20.66 -47.24
N TYR A 37 3.09 20.06 -48.00
CA TYR A 37 2.95 18.59 -48.07
C TYR A 37 3.75 18.05 -49.25
N ILE A 38 4.51 16.97 -49.03
CA ILE A 38 5.25 16.23 -50.06
C ILE A 38 4.87 14.76 -49.96
N GLY A 39 4.12 14.22 -50.92
CA GLY A 39 3.67 12.82 -50.87
C GLY A 39 2.62 12.44 -51.92
N GLY A 40 1.97 11.30 -51.69
CA GLY A 40 0.93 10.78 -52.58
C GLY A 40 -0.40 11.54 -52.43
N ILE A 41 -1.13 11.67 -53.54
CA ILE A 41 -2.48 12.23 -53.55
C ILE A 41 -3.39 11.27 -54.32
N VAL A 42 -4.50 10.89 -53.71
CA VAL A 42 -5.54 10.05 -54.32
C VAL A 42 -6.87 10.79 -54.18
N ASN A 43 -7.58 10.99 -55.30
CA ASN A 43 -8.85 11.73 -55.35
C ASN A 43 -8.79 13.14 -54.71
N GLY A 44 -7.66 13.83 -54.87
CA GLY A 44 -7.45 15.17 -54.33
C GLY A 44 -7.10 15.24 -52.84
N ALA A 45 -7.00 14.11 -52.15
CA ALA A 45 -6.65 14.03 -50.73
C ALA A 45 -5.28 13.37 -50.51
N TYR A 46 -4.57 13.76 -49.45
CA TYR A 46 -3.28 13.18 -49.09
C TYR A 46 -3.43 11.69 -48.78
N SER A 47 -2.54 10.88 -49.36
CA SER A 47 -2.63 9.42 -49.30
C SER A 47 -1.25 8.76 -49.37
N GLY A 48 -1.10 7.63 -48.67
CA GLY A 48 0.16 6.89 -48.60
C GLY A 48 1.21 7.61 -47.76
N TYR A 49 2.48 7.25 -47.91
CA TYR A 49 3.54 7.90 -47.14
C TYR A 49 3.81 9.33 -47.62
N GLY A 50 3.93 10.28 -46.70
CA GLY A 50 4.17 11.69 -47.02
C GLY A 50 4.81 12.48 -45.89
N LEU A 51 5.37 13.63 -46.25
CA LEU A 51 5.99 14.60 -45.36
C LEU A 51 5.09 15.83 -45.24
N LEU A 52 4.95 16.36 -44.03
CA LEU A 52 4.42 17.69 -43.80
C LEU A 52 5.52 18.55 -43.22
N LEU A 53 5.78 19.67 -43.87
CA LEU A 53 6.72 20.69 -43.44
C LEU A 53 5.93 21.89 -42.93
N HIS A 54 6.47 22.54 -41.90
CA HIS A 54 6.12 23.90 -41.51
C HIS A 54 7.34 24.77 -41.75
N HIS A 55 7.25 25.69 -42.70
CA HIS A 55 8.40 26.34 -43.31
C HIS A 55 9.39 25.27 -43.82
N ASP A 56 10.66 25.33 -43.44
CA ASP A 56 11.68 24.36 -43.86
C ASP A 56 11.84 23.17 -42.91
N SER A 57 10.99 23.07 -41.87
CA SER A 57 11.09 22.01 -40.86
C SER A 57 10.05 20.92 -41.08
N VAL A 58 10.50 19.68 -41.24
CA VAL A 58 9.61 18.50 -41.27
C VAL A 58 8.97 18.33 -39.90
N VAL A 59 7.66 18.60 -39.81
CA VAL A 59 6.87 18.43 -38.59
C VAL A 59 6.21 17.07 -38.52
N TYR A 60 5.94 16.42 -39.66
CA TYR A 60 5.44 15.05 -39.71
C TYR A 60 6.01 14.27 -40.89
N LYS A 61 6.29 12.98 -40.68
CA LYS A 61 6.53 12.01 -41.75
C LYS A 61 5.83 10.70 -41.40
N GLY A 62 5.02 10.17 -42.29
CA GLY A 62 4.23 8.97 -42.00
C GLY A 62 3.14 8.73 -43.02
N GLU A 63 2.22 7.85 -42.69
CA GLU A 63 1.12 7.48 -43.58
C GLU A 63 -0.04 8.50 -43.52
N TRP A 64 -0.63 8.76 -44.69
CA TRP A 64 -1.77 9.67 -44.93
C TRP A 64 -2.94 8.94 -45.59
N ALA A 65 -4.18 9.26 -45.20
CA ALA A 65 -5.40 8.67 -45.70
C ALA A 65 -6.51 9.70 -45.59
N ALA A 66 -7.02 10.12 -46.75
CA ALA A 66 -8.07 11.13 -46.84
C ALA A 66 -7.74 12.41 -46.03
N ASP A 67 -6.55 12.97 -46.27
CA ASP A 67 -6.02 14.18 -45.61
C ASP A 67 -5.70 14.07 -44.12
N LYS A 68 -5.87 12.89 -43.52
CA LYS A 68 -5.57 12.64 -42.11
C LYS A 68 -4.31 11.81 -41.97
N ARG A 69 -3.58 12.01 -40.87
CA ARG A 69 -2.51 11.11 -40.44
C ARG A 69 -3.09 9.80 -39.94
N GLN A 70 -2.46 8.70 -40.31
CA GLN A 70 -2.83 7.36 -39.87
C GLN A 70 -1.61 6.44 -39.87
N GLY A 71 -1.76 5.24 -39.34
CA GLY A 71 -0.68 4.25 -39.33
C GLY A 71 0.55 4.75 -38.57
N HIS A 72 1.73 4.35 -38.99
CA HIS A 72 2.96 4.77 -38.32
C HIS A 72 3.44 6.15 -38.81
N GLY A 73 3.88 6.99 -37.88
CA GLY A 73 4.47 8.28 -38.23
C GLY A 73 5.37 8.85 -37.15
N GLU A 74 6.30 9.70 -37.58
CA GLU A 74 7.11 10.55 -36.71
C GLU A 74 6.59 11.99 -36.77
N PHE A 75 6.42 12.61 -35.60
CA PHE A 75 5.92 13.97 -35.44
C PHE A 75 6.83 14.77 -34.50
N THR A 76 7.06 16.04 -34.80
CA THR A 76 7.72 16.98 -33.89
C THR A 76 6.77 18.13 -33.59
N ASP A 77 6.48 18.35 -32.31
CA ASP A 77 5.60 19.45 -31.91
C ASP A 77 6.34 20.79 -31.75
N SER A 78 5.58 21.85 -31.47
CA SER A 78 6.12 23.21 -31.30
C SER A 78 7.06 23.37 -30.08
N MET A 79 7.08 22.42 -29.16
CA MET A 79 8.01 22.37 -28.03
C MET A 79 9.27 21.52 -28.35
N GLY A 80 9.40 21.03 -29.58
CA GLY A 80 10.52 20.18 -30.01
C GLY A 80 10.44 18.74 -29.49
N ARG A 81 9.30 18.31 -28.95
CA ARG A 81 9.11 16.92 -28.50
C ARG A 81 8.90 16.05 -29.72
N ARG A 82 9.64 14.93 -29.80
CA ARG A 82 9.58 14.00 -30.92
C ARG A 82 8.71 12.80 -30.56
N TYR A 83 7.81 12.42 -31.46
CA TYR A 83 6.90 11.30 -31.31
C TYR A 83 7.17 10.29 -32.41
N ILE A 84 7.26 9.01 -32.09
CA ILE A 84 7.26 7.89 -33.04
C ILE A 84 6.09 7.01 -32.62
N ALA A 85 5.01 7.01 -33.40
CA ALA A 85 3.73 6.52 -32.90
C ALA A 85 2.75 6.09 -33.99
N MET A 86 1.72 5.38 -33.53
CA MET A 86 0.51 5.05 -34.27
C MET A 86 -0.47 6.22 -34.26
N TRP A 87 -0.99 6.52 -35.45
CA TRP A 87 -2.00 7.53 -35.72
C TRP A 87 -3.29 6.86 -36.20
N GLU A 88 -4.42 7.39 -35.76
CA GLU A 88 -5.74 7.00 -36.23
C GLU A 88 -6.57 8.26 -36.46
N ASN A 89 -6.82 8.60 -37.72
CA ASN A 89 -7.61 9.77 -38.10
C ASN A 89 -7.15 11.07 -37.39
N ASP A 90 -5.87 11.41 -37.53
CA ASP A 90 -5.18 12.52 -36.86
C ASP A 90 -5.05 12.44 -35.33
N THR A 91 -5.48 11.34 -34.73
CA THR A 91 -5.32 11.11 -33.29
C THR A 91 -4.09 10.25 -33.03
N LEU A 92 -3.19 10.74 -32.18
CA LEU A 92 -2.07 9.96 -31.66
C LEU A 92 -2.61 8.89 -30.69
N VAL A 93 -2.32 7.61 -30.95
CA VAL A 93 -2.89 6.49 -30.16
C VAL A 93 -1.88 5.94 -29.17
N GLU A 94 -0.74 5.45 -29.66
CA GLU A 94 0.31 4.83 -28.85
C GLU A 94 1.66 4.92 -29.55
N GLY A 95 2.75 4.93 -28.77
CA GLY A 95 4.10 5.04 -29.29
C GLY A 95 5.05 5.65 -28.27
N SER A 96 6.14 6.24 -28.75
CA SER A 96 7.15 6.87 -27.91
C SER A 96 7.18 8.38 -28.09
N ARG A 97 7.28 9.13 -26.99
CA ARG A 97 7.57 10.57 -26.95
C ARG A 97 8.91 10.80 -26.28
N GLN A 98 9.83 11.48 -26.97
CA GLN A 98 11.12 11.89 -26.45
C GLN A 98 11.17 13.41 -26.28
N ASP A 99 11.71 13.85 -25.15
CA ASP A 99 11.97 15.26 -24.85
C ASP A 99 13.33 15.46 -24.15
N SER A 100 13.56 16.66 -23.60
CA SER A 100 14.79 16.97 -22.88
C SER A 100 14.96 16.16 -21.61
N ALA A 101 13.86 15.77 -20.95
CA ALA A 101 13.85 15.07 -19.66
C ALA A 101 13.97 13.54 -19.80
N GLY A 102 13.35 12.95 -20.84
CA GLY A 102 13.36 11.51 -20.98
C GLY A 102 12.59 10.97 -22.19
N VAL A 103 12.24 9.68 -22.09
CA VAL A 103 11.43 8.97 -23.08
C VAL A 103 10.23 8.35 -22.39
N TYR A 104 9.03 8.72 -22.86
CA TYR A 104 7.78 8.03 -22.56
C TYR A 104 7.46 7.05 -23.68
N THR A 105 6.96 5.85 -23.37
CA THR A 105 6.41 4.88 -24.32
C THR A 105 5.09 4.34 -23.79
N GLY A 106 4.00 4.52 -24.52
CA GLY A 106 2.68 4.09 -24.10
C GLY A 106 1.56 4.78 -24.86
N ARG A 107 0.39 4.85 -24.25
CA ARG A 107 -0.81 5.44 -24.84
C ARG A 107 -0.88 6.95 -24.66
N PHE A 108 -1.50 7.62 -25.61
CA PHE A 108 -1.72 9.06 -25.59
C PHE A 108 -3.20 9.41 -25.60
N ASN A 109 -3.55 10.56 -25.01
CA ASN A 109 -4.85 11.17 -25.22
C ASN A 109 -4.85 12.04 -26.51
N ARG A 110 -6.01 12.62 -26.85
CA ARG A 110 -6.19 13.47 -28.04
C ARG A 110 -5.31 14.74 -28.04
N LEU A 111 -4.75 15.13 -26.91
CA LEU A 111 -3.83 16.28 -26.77
C LEU A 111 -2.36 15.85 -26.88
N GLY A 112 -2.07 14.58 -27.16
CA GLY A 112 -0.71 14.04 -27.21
C GLY A 112 -0.03 13.88 -25.85
N GLN A 113 -0.82 13.88 -24.77
CA GLN A 113 -0.32 13.67 -23.41
C GLN A 113 -0.38 12.19 -23.04
N ALA A 114 0.59 11.71 -22.24
CA ALA A 114 0.58 10.35 -21.75
C ALA A 114 -0.72 10.05 -20.98
N SER A 115 -1.42 8.99 -21.38
CA SER A 115 -2.71 8.61 -20.79
C SER A 115 -3.00 7.12 -21.01
N GLY A 116 -3.39 6.39 -19.97
CA GLY A 116 -3.48 4.93 -20.00
C GLY A 116 -2.17 4.28 -19.54
N HIS A 117 -1.89 3.05 -19.93
CA HIS A 117 -0.66 2.37 -19.51
C HIS A 117 0.56 2.87 -20.31
N GLY A 118 1.70 3.02 -19.64
CA GLY A 118 2.96 3.38 -20.29
C GLY A 118 4.16 3.38 -19.36
N VAL A 119 5.33 3.51 -19.96
CA VAL A 119 6.65 3.51 -19.33
C VAL A 119 7.33 4.85 -19.56
N TYR A 120 7.98 5.40 -18.54
CA TYR A 120 8.84 6.57 -18.63
C TYR A 120 10.24 6.24 -18.12
N GLN A 121 11.24 6.64 -18.89
CA GLN A 121 12.66 6.55 -18.55
C GLN A 121 13.26 7.96 -18.59
N GLY A 122 13.58 8.50 -17.42
CA GLY A 122 14.24 9.79 -17.28
C GLY A 122 15.75 9.68 -17.48
N LYS A 123 16.35 10.72 -18.06
CA LYS A 123 17.83 10.81 -18.19
C LYS A 123 18.54 10.94 -16.84
N ASP A 124 17.82 11.31 -15.79
CA ASP A 124 18.27 11.34 -14.40
C ASP A 124 18.27 9.96 -13.72
N GLY A 125 17.93 8.88 -14.45
CA GLY A 125 17.80 7.53 -13.94
C GLY A 125 16.44 7.23 -13.29
N SER A 126 15.50 8.19 -13.29
CA SER A 126 14.13 7.92 -12.85
C SER A 126 13.43 6.95 -13.82
N TYR A 127 12.59 6.09 -13.25
CA TYR A 127 11.80 5.12 -14.00
C TYR A 127 10.36 5.14 -13.48
N TYR A 128 9.40 4.95 -14.38
CA TYR A 128 8.03 4.62 -13.99
C TYR A 128 7.37 3.75 -15.05
N GLU A 129 6.67 2.72 -14.61
CA GLU A 129 5.78 1.89 -15.43
C GLU A 129 4.45 1.77 -14.73
N GLY A 130 3.36 2.10 -15.41
CA GLY A 130 2.03 2.01 -14.85
C GLY A 130 1.03 2.89 -15.59
N HIS A 131 -0.01 3.30 -14.87
CA HIS A 131 -1.08 4.10 -15.44
C HIS A 131 -0.77 5.61 -15.39
N TRP A 132 -1.14 6.31 -16.46
CA TRP A 132 -0.91 7.72 -16.69
C TRP A 132 -2.23 8.45 -16.93
N LEU A 133 -2.30 9.68 -16.47
CA LEU A 133 -3.39 10.61 -16.77
C LEU A 133 -2.81 12.00 -17.00
N ASN A 134 -2.94 12.51 -18.23
CA ASN A 134 -2.51 13.84 -18.63
C ASN A 134 -1.05 14.15 -18.22
N ASP A 135 -0.11 13.31 -18.66
CA ASP A 135 1.33 13.41 -18.36
C ASP A 135 1.74 13.18 -16.89
N ARG A 136 0.83 12.69 -16.03
CA ARG A 136 1.14 12.37 -14.63
C ARG A 136 0.92 10.89 -14.34
N GLN A 137 1.78 10.32 -13.48
CA GLN A 137 1.53 9.00 -12.91
C GLN A 137 0.23 9.04 -12.10
N ASP A 138 -0.71 8.15 -12.43
CA ASP A 138 -2.02 8.10 -11.78
C ASP A 138 -2.60 6.69 -11.84
N GLY A 139 -2.80 6.05 -10.68
CA GLY A 139 -3.15 4.64 -10.54
C GLY A 139 -1.95 3.78 -10.11
N PHE A 140 -2.08 2.46 -10.25
CA PHE A 140 -1.02 1.52 -9.88
C PHE A 140 0.17 1.62 -10.84
N GLY A 141 1.38 1.59 -10.27
CA GLY A 141 2.61 1.50 -11.04
C GLY A 141 3.84 1.22 -10.18
N VAL A 142 4.92 0.88 -10.87
CA VAL A 142 6.25 0.67 -10.31
C VAL A 142 7.15 1.81 -10.76
N GLY A 143 7.75 2.52 -9.81
CA GLY A 143 8.68 3.60 -10.09
C GLY A 143 10.00 3.44 -9.34
N MET A 144 11.04 4.03 -9.89
CA MET A 144 12.34 4.17 -9.24
C MET A 144 12.72 5.65 -9.24
N THR A 145 13.13 6.17 -8.10
CA THR A 145 13.67 7.54 -8.01
C THR A 145 15.09 7.59 -8.57
N ALA A 146 15.60 8.79 -8.88
CA ALA A 146 17.01 9.00 -9.28
C ALA A 146 18.03 8.47 -8.23
N HIS A 147 17.62 8.23 -6.98
CA HIS A 147 18.44 7.62 -5.93
C HIS A 147 18.15 6.12 -5.74
N HIS A 148 17.62 5.44 -6.76
CA HIS A 148 17.36 3.99 -6.80
C HIS A 148 16.40 3.46 -5.72
N SER A 149 15.49 4.29 -5.22
CA SER A 149 14.44 3.82 -4.31
C SER A 149 13.27 3.25 -5.11
N LEU A 150 13.06 1.92 -5.04
CA LEU A 150 11.93 1.25 -5.67
C LEU A 150 10.61 1.59 -4.95
N ARG A 151 9.57 1.88 -5.72
CA ARG A 151 8.22 2.20 -5.26
C ARG A 151 7.20 1.44 -6.10
N ALA A 152 6.59 0.39 -5.54
CA ALA A 152 5.45 -0.28 -6.14
C ALA A 152 4.18 0.15 -5.40
N GLY A 153 3.12 0.55 -6.12
CA GLY A 153 1.87 0.93 -5.49
C GLY A 153 1.08 1.97 -6.26
N GLU A 154 0.16 2.64 -5.57
CA GLU A 154 -0.69 3.68 -6.12
C GLU A 154 0.06 5.00 -6.27
N TRP A 155 -0.25 5.72 -7.34
CA TRP A 155 0.20 7.07 -7.62
C TRP A 155 -1.02 7.96 -7.86
N ARG A 156 -0.96 9.22 -7.45
CA ARG A 156 -2.00 10.21 -7.80
C ARG A 156 -1.35 11.53 -8.13
N ASN A 157 -1.62 12.05 -9.31
CA ASN A 157 -1.04 13.30 -9.81
C ASN A 157 0.49 13.35 -9.65
N GLY A 158 1.18 12.25 -9.95
CA GLY A 158 2.65 12.14 -9.86
C GLY A 158 3.20 11.94 -8.44
N ILE A 159 2.35 11.85 -7.42
CA ILE A 159 2.76 11.61 -6.04
C ILE A 159 2.51 10.15 -5.68
N PHE A 160 3.58 9.44 -5.29
CA PHE A 160 3.47 8.07 -4.77
C PHE A 160 2.62 8.03 -3.49
N LYS A 161 1.60 7.18 -3.50
CA LYS A 161 0.63 6.96 -2.42
C LYS A 161 0.87 5.65 -1.64
N GLY A 162 1.88 4.87 -1.99
CA GLY A 162 2.15 3.60 -1.33
C GLY A 162 1.33 2.44 -1.90
N GLU A 163 1.61 1.24 -1.41
CA GLU A 163 0.81 0.05 -1.75
C GLU A 163 -0.60 0.16 -1.18
N ARG A 164 -1.61 -0.14 -2.00
CA ARG A 164 -3.01 -0.20 -1.54
C ARG A 164 -3.38 -1.64 -1.24
N VAL A 165 -3.59 -1.94 0.04
CA VAL A 165 -3.97 -3.29 0.48
C VAL A 165 -5.40 -3.59 0.02
N THR A 166 -5.55 -4.65 -0.77
CA THR A 166 -6.86 -5.27 -1.06
C THR A 166 -7.14 -6.32 0.02
N TYR A 167 -8.33 -6.24 0.61
CA TYR A 167 -8.78 -7.13 1.67
C TYR A 167 -9.58 -8.29 1.07
N THR A 168 -9.03 -9.48 1.22
CA THR A 168 -9.57 -10.76 0.73
C THR A 168 -9.58 -11.77 1.88
N SER A 169 -10.30 -12.88 1.73
CA SER A 169 -10.31 -13.97 2.70
C SER A 169 -8.96 -14.67 2.92
N GLU A 170 -7.98 -14.45 2.04
CA GLU A 170 -6.64 -15.03 2.13
C GLU A 170 -5.73 -14.29 3.12
N ARG A 171 -6.14 -13.10 3.56
CA ARG A 171 -5.44 -12.37 4.61
C ARG A 171 -5.66 -13.05 5.96
N ILE A 172 -4.67 -12.92 6.84
CA ILE A 172 -4.73 -13.49 8.17
C ILE A 172 -5.35 -12.46 9.12
N TYR A 173 -6.63 -12.64 9.41
CA TYR A 173 -7.37 -11.75 10.30
C TYR A 173 -7.31 -12.22 11.75
N GLY A 174 -7.32 -11.26 12.65
CA GLY A 174 -7.62 -11.49 14.05
C GLY A 174 -8.55 -10.43 14.60
N ILE A 175 -8.92 -10.58 15.85
CA ILE A 175 -9.73 -9.62 16.57
C ILE A 175 -9.10 -9.31 17.92
N ASP A 176 -9.46 -8.18 18.49
CA ASP A 176 -9.23 -7.96 19.91
C ASP A 176 -10.51 -7.59 20.64
N ILE A 177 -10.62 -8.08 21.87
CA ILE A 177 -11.84 -8.04 22.66
C ILE A 177 -11.56 -7.66 24.10
N SER A 178 -12.59 -7.12 24.75
CA SER A 178 -12.57 -6.73 26.14
C SER A 178 -13.96 -6.88 26.77
N LYS A 179 -14.18 -6.27 27.93
CA LYS A 179 -15.52 -6.17 28.54
C LYS A 179 -16.57 -5.56 27.61
N HIS A 180 -16.17 -4.77 26.60
CA HIS A 180 -17.08 -4.05 25.73
C HIS A 180 -17.92 -4.96 24.82
N GLN A 181 -17.41 -6.15 24.50
CA GLN A 181 -18.18 -7.17 23.76
C GLN A 181 -19.18 -7.93 24.64
N HIS A 182 -19.06 -7.81 25.97
CA HIS A 182 -19.96 -8.44 26.92
C HIS A 182 -20.97 -7.50 27.54
N ILE A 183 -20.62 -6.22 27.74
CA ILE A 183 -21.48 -5.24 28.42
C ILE A 183 -21.82 -4.13 27.44
N ILE A 184 -23.05 -4.15 26.93
CA ILE A 184 -23.56 -3.13 26.01
C ILE A 184 -24.77 -2.47 26.67
N GLY A 185 -24.59 -1.20 27.04
CA GLY A 185 -25.51 -0.52 27.93
C GLY A 185 -25.62 -1.26 29.27
N LYS A 186 -26.84 -1.69 29.62
CA LYS A 186 -27.11 -2.44 30.86
C LYS A 186 -27.20 -3.95 30.66
N LYS A 187 -27.03 -4.45 29.43
CA LYS A 187 -27.22 -5.86 29.08
C LYS A 187 -25.89 -6.60 29.01
N ARG A 188 -25.92 -7.87 29.39
CA ARG A 188 -24.80 -8.80 29.29
C ARG A 188 -24.98 -9.74 28.11
N TYR A 189 -23.93 -9.94 27.31
CA TYR A 189 -23.89 -10.84 26.16
C TYR A 189 -22.75 -11.85 26.30
N GLY A 190 -22.95 -13.05 25.77
CA GLY A 190 -21.90 -14.05 25.58
C GLY A 190 -21.30 -13.96 24.18
N ILE A 191 -20.19 -14.66 23.96
CA ILE A 191 -19.56 -14.84 22.65
C ILE A 191 -19.84 -16.29 22.20
N ASP A 192 -20.33 -16.46 20.97
CA ASP A 192 -20.47 -17.78 20.34
C ASP A 192 -19.18 -18.16 19.61
N TRP A 193 -18.25 -18.75 20.35
CA TRP A 193 -16.91 -19.09 19.88
C TRP A 193 -16.86 -20.15 18.76
N ARG A 194 -17.95 -20.91 18.55
CA ARG A 194 -18.00 -22.03 17.58
C ARG A 194 -17.84 -21.59 16.14
N ASN A 195 -18.29 -20.40 15.80
CA ASN A 195 -18.46 -19.95 14.41
C ASN A 195 -18.14 -18.46 14.24
N LEU A 196 -17.05 -17.98 14.86
CA LEU A 196 -16.66 -16.59 14.71
C LEU A 196 -16.17 -16.32 13.30
N ARG A 197 -16.85 -15.40 12.61
CA ARG A 197 -16.49 -14.95 11.26
C ARG A 197 -16.67 -13.45 11.16
N ILE A 198 -15.71 -12.77 10.56
CA ILE A 198 -15.81 -11.34 10.30
C ILE A 198 -16.79 -11.15 9.15
N THR A 199 -17.85 -10.39 9.39
CA THR A 199 -18.93 -10.11 8.41
C THR A 199 -18.92 -8.67 7.92
N HIS A 200 -18.13 -7.79 8.56
CA HIS A 200 -17.97 -6.40 8.14
C HIS A 200 -16.64 -5.85 8.65
N LEU A 201 -15.84 -5.21 7.78
CA LEU A 201 -14.54 -4.61 8.12
C LEU A 201 -14.65 -3.16 8.64
N GLY A 202 -15.84 -2.77 9.08
CA GLY A 202 -16.15 -1.41 9.55
C GLY A 202 -16.25 -0.36 8.45
N SER A 203 -16.69 0.82 8.86
CA SER A 203 -17.18 1.93 8.04
C SER A 203 -16.37 3.23 8.21
N LEU A 204 -15.59 3.36 9.30
CA LEU A 204 -14.80 4.57 9.58
C LEU A 204 -13.69 4.87 8.57
N SER A 205 -13.29 3.89 7.76
CA SER A 205 -12.31 4.07 6.69
C SER A 205 -12.67 3.28 5.45
N GLN A 206 -12.40 3.85 4.27
CA GLN A 206 -12.61 3.15 3.01
C GLN A 206 -11.65 1.97 2.88
N LYS A 207 -12.19 0.82 2.48
CA LYS A 207 -11.45 -0.43 2.32
C LYS A 207 -11.75 -0.99 0.94
N ARG A 208 -10.70 -1.37 0.21
CA ARG A 208 -10.85 -2.08 -1.07
C ARG A 208 -11.09 -3.56 -0.77
N ILE A 209 -12.36 -3.95 -0.76
CA ILE A 209 -12.80 -5.31 -0.50
C ILE A 209 -13.04 -5.99 -1.86
N GLN A 210 -12.53 -7.21 -2.03
CA GLN A 210 -12.83 -8.04 -3.19
C GLN A 210 -13.75 -9.18 -2.74
N GLY A 211 -14.95 -9.25 -3.31
CA GLY A 211 -15.96 -10.24 -2.94
C GLY A 211 -16.79 -9.86 -1.70
N TYR A 212 -17.38 -10.87 -1.06
CA TYR A 212 -18.19 -10.70 0.15
C TYR A 212 -17.34 -10.92 1.41
N VAL A 213 -17.57 -10.10 2.45
CA VAL A 213 -16.86 -10.23 3.72
C VAL A 213 -17.47 -11.37 4.53
N ASP A 214 -16.79 -12.51 4.51
CA ASP A 214 -17.04 -13.64 5.39
C ASP A 214 -15.70 -14.30 5.72
N TYR A 215 -14.93 -13.69 6.62
CA TYR A 215 -13.53 -14.03 6.81
C TYR A 215 -13.30 -14.81 8.11
N PRO A 216 -12.44 -15.85 8.09
CA PRO A 216 -12.09 -16.60 9.29
C PRO A 216 -11.26 -15.74 10.26
N ILE A 217 -11.40 -16.00 11.55
CA ILE A 217 -10.55 -15.42 12.59
C ILE A 217 -9.43 -16.40 12.90
N SER A 218 -8.18 -15.97 12.75
CA SER A 218 -6.98 -16.79 12.95
C SER A 218 -6.39 -16.59 14.36
N TYR A 219 -6.57 -15.42 14.96
CA TYR A 219 -6.06 -15.11 16.30
C TYR A 219 -6.95 -14.13 17.05
N VAL A 220 -6.87 -14.15 18.38
CA VAL A 220 -7.66 -13.33 19.30
C VAL A 220 -6.76 -12.74 20.39
N TYR A 221 -6.76 -11.41 20.52
CA TYR A 221 -6.18 -10.73 21.67
C TYR A 221 -7.26 -10.34 22.68
N ILE A 222 -7.03 -10.62 23.96
CA ILE A 222 -8.04 -10.41 25.01
C ILE A 222 -7.48 -9.46 26.07
N LYS A 223 -8.20 -8.38 26.38
CA LYS A 223 -7.81 -7.47 27.47
C LYS A 223 -7.77 -8.24 28.77
N SER A 224 -6.63 -8.24 29.44
CA SER A 224 -6.49 -8.84 30.77
C SER A 224 -6.64 -7.78 31.86
N THR A 225 -5.79 -6.76 31.83
CA THR A 225 -5.70 -5.74 32.87
C THR A 225 -5.46 -4.34 32.34
N GLU A 226 -5.65 -3.34 33.21
CA GLU A 226 -5.35 -1.94 32.96
C GLU A 226 -4.82 -1.29 34.24
N GLY A 227 -3.71 -0.56 34.11
CA GLY A 227 -3.03 0.05 35.25
C GLY A 227 -2.73 -0.96 36.36
N ILE A 228 -3.10 -0.62 37.60
CA ILE A 228 -2.87 -1.49 38.77
C ILE A 228 -4.17 -1.93 39.47
N THR A 229 -5.33 -1.57 38.91
CA THR A 229 -6.63 -1.74 39.60
C THR A 229 -7.69 -2.42 38.75
N VAL A 230 -7.60 -2.33 37.42
CA VAL A 230 -8.67 -2.79 36.53
C VAL A 230 -8.33 -4.19 36.02
N ARG A 231 -9.19 -5.15 36.35
CA ARG A 231 -9.19 -6.49 35.78
C ARG A 231 -10.40 -6.66 34.86
N ASN A 232 -10.18 -7.16 33.65
CA ASN A 232 -11.29 -7.59 32.81
C ASN A 232 -11.93 -8.85 33.42
N LYS A 233 -13.20 -8.73 33.85
CA LYS A 233 -13.93 -9.83 34.49
C LYS A 233 -14.22 -11.00 33.54
N PHE A 234 -14.16 -10.77 32.22
CA PHE A 234 -14.43 -11.78 31.19
C PHE A 234 -13.15 -12.46 30.67
N TYR A 235 -11.98 -11.88 30.90
CA TYR A 235 -10.70 -12.37 30.38
C TYR A 235 -10.51 -13.88 30.53
N ARG A 236 -10.71 -14.42 31.74
CA ARG A 236 -10.48 -15.84 32.01
C ARG A 236 -11.44 -16.75 31.24
N SER A 237 -12.72 -16.41 31.14
CA SER A 237 -13.68 -17.23 30.38
C SER A 237 -13.38 -17.15 28.89
N ASP A 238 -13.09 -15.96 28.38
CA ASP A 238 -12.82 -15.74 26.96
C ASP A 238 -11.54 -16.45 26.52
N TYR A 239 -10.48 -16.36 27.34
CA TYR A 239 -9.23 -17.07 27.11
C TYR A 239 -9.42 -18.58 27.03
N ILE A 240 -10.17 -19.17 27.98
CA ILE A 240 -10.42 -20.62 28.00
C ILE A 240 -11.22 -21.06 26.78
N GLU A 241 -12.30 -20.35 26.44
CA GLU A 241 -13.13 -20.71 25.28
C GLU A 241 -12.39 -20.49 23.96
N ALA A 242 -11.63 -19.40 23.81
CA ALA A 242 -10.84 -19.15 22.61
C ALA A 242 -9.86 -20.31 22.31
N HIS A 243 -9.14 -20.78 23.34
CA HIS A 243 -8.29 -21.97 23.18
C HIS A 243 -9.08 -23.24 22.89
N ARG A 244 -10.23 -23.44 23.55
CA ARG A 244 -11.07 -24.64 23.34
C ARG A 244 -11.49 -24.78 21.87
N TYR A 245 -11.73 -23.65 21.20
CA TYR A 245 -12.11 -23.62 19.77
C TYR A 245 -10.92 -23.44 18.81
N GLY A 246 -9.69 -23.58 19.31
CA GLY A 246 -8.50 -23.67 18.46
C GLY A 246 -7.95 -22.34 17.93
N TYR A 247 -8.37 -21.20 18.49
CA TYR A 247 -7.79 -19.91 18.12
C TYR A 247 -6.40 -19.75 18.74
N HIS A 248 -5.50 -19.06 18.03
CA HIS A 248 -4.30 -18.51 18.66
C HIS A 248 -4.69 -17.36 19.59
N VAL A 249 -4.23 -17.38 20.84
CA VAL A 249 -4.68 -16.44 21.87
C VAL A 249 -3.50 -15.64 22.41
N GLY A 250 -3.69 -14.33 22.52
CA GLY A 250 -2.79 -13.44 23.26
C GLY A 250 -3.54 -12.60 24.27
N ALA A 251 -2.81 -12.04 25.24
CA ALA A 251 -3.36 -11.16 26.25
C ALA A 251 -2.73 -9.76 26.18
N TYR A 252 -3.52 -8.72 26.45
CA TYR A 252 -3.01 -7.36 26.46
C TYR A 252 -3.29 -6.60 27.77
N HIS A 253 -2.40 -5.65 28.04
CA HIS A 253 -2.46 -4.72 29.16
C HIS A 253 -2.63 -3.29 28.68
N PHE A 254 -3.63 -2.57 29.18
CA PHE A 254 -3.80 -1.15 28.87
C PHE A 254 -2.96 -0.29 29.82
N PHE A 255 -2.01 0.46 29.26
CA PHE A 255 -1.07 1.27 30.02
C PHE A 255 -1.73 2.46 30.69
N SER A 256 -1.38 2.69 31.96
CA SER A 256 -1.78 3.84 32.74
C SER A 256 -0.61 4.82 32.93
N THR A 257 -0.84 6.09 32.62
CA THR A 257 0.16 7.15 32.83
C THR A 257 0.30 7.59 34.29
N THR A 258 -0.64 7.17 35.15
CA THR A 258 -0.73 7.62 36.55
C THR A 258 -0.27 6.58 37.56
N SER A 259 0.03 5.36 37.13
CA SER A 259 0.51 4.29 38.02
C SER A 259 1.93 3.85 37.68
N ASP A 260 2.61 3.27 38.66
CA ASP A 260 3.99 2.79 38.52
C ASP A 260 4.09 1.64 37.51
N ALA A 261 5.08 1.70 36.62
CA ALA A 261 5.20 0.75 35.51
C ALA A 261 5.58 -0.67 35.96
N ARG A 262 6.36 -0.81 37.04
CA ARG A 262 6.70 -2.12 37.61
C ARG A 262 5.45 -2.73 38.23
N LEU A 263 4.66 -1.95 38.97
CA LEU A 263 3.40 -2.43 39.53
C LEU A 263 2.39 -2.81 38.44
N GLN A 264 2.31 -2.05 37.35
CA GLN A 264 1.49 -2.41 36.18
C GLN A 264 1.91 -3.77 35.58
N ALA A 265 3.22 -3.99 35.40
CA ALA A 265 3.74 -5.25 34.88
C ALA A 265 3.42 -6.42 35.82
N LEU A 266 3.66 -6.26 37.12
CA LEU A 266 3.35 -7.29 38.12
C LEU A 266 1.84 -7.58 38.20
N TYR A 267 1.01 -6.54 38.07
CA TYR A 267 -0.44 -6.69 38.06
C TYR A 267 -0.93 -7.46 36.82
N PHE A 268 -0.37 -7.18 35.65
CA PHE A 268 -0.61 -7.96 34.44
C PHE A 268 -0.19 -9.42 34.63
N LEU A 269 1.03 -9.69 35.07
CA LEU A 269 1.53 -11.06 35.26
C LEU A 269 0.71 -11.84 36.29
N LYS A 270 0.22 -11.19 37.35
CA LYS A 270 -0.60 -11.83 38.39
C LYS A 270 -1.99 -12.27 37.89
N HIS A 271 -2.54 -11.55 36.92
CA HIS A 271 -3.95 -11.71 36.50
C HIS A 271 -4.13 -12.28 35.10
N THR A 272 -3.03 -12.56 34.42
CA THR A 272 -3.00 -13.08 33.05
C THR A 272 -2.60 -14.56 33.06
N LEU A 273 -3.22 -15.35 32.21
CA LEU A 273 -2.85 -16.74 31.98
C LEU A 273 -1.78 -16.79 30.87
N PHE A 274 -0.82 -17.70 31.04
CA PHE A 274 0.24 -17.96 30.08
C PHE A 274 0.34 -19.47 29.88
N ARG A 275 0.26 -19.92 28.64
CA ARG A 275 0.43 -21.31 28.23
C ARG A 275 1.38 -21.39 27.04
N ASN A 276 2.06 -22.52 26.89
CA ASN A 276 2.89 -22.78 25.72
C ASN A 276 2.03 -22.65 24.46
N GLY A 277 2.54 -21.94 23.46
CA GLY A 277 1.79 -21.65 22.23
C GLY A 277 0.92 -20.39 22.27
N ASP A 278 0.83 -19.69 23.41
CA ASP A 278 0.18 -18.38 23.48
C ASP A 278 0.96 -17.34 22.68
N PHE A 279 0.26 -16.38 22.08
CA PHE A 279 0.88 -15.26 21.40
C PHE A 279 1.58 -14.32 22.39
N PRO A 280 2.60 -13.56 21.94
CA PRO A 280 3.31 -12.60 22.79
C PRO A 280 2.34 -11.66 23.54
N PRO A 281 2.61 -11.34 24.81
CA PRO A 281 1.86 -10.33 25.54
C PRO A 281 1.90 -8.99 24.81
N VAL A 282 0.83 -8.21 24.88
CA VAL A 282 0.77 -6.87 24.30
C VAL A 282 0.73 -5.81 25.40
N LEU A 283 1.55 -4.77 25.24
CA LEU A 283 1.37 -3.50 25.95
C LEU A 283 0.66 -2.51 25.04
N ASP A 284 -0.53 -2.08 25.44
CA ASP A 284 -1.33 -1.07 24.77
C ASP A 284 -0.99 0.31 25.35
N VAL A 285 -0.38 1.18 24.54
CA VAL A 285 0.11 2.52 24.92
C VAL A 285 -0.58 3.60 24.08
N GLU A 286 -1.70 4.10 24.59
CA GLU A 286 -2.49 5.14 23.92
C GLU A 286 -2.72 6.43 24.74
N PRO A 287 -1.70 7.01 25.40
CA PRO A 287 -1.89 8.27 26.11
C PRO A 287 -2.07 9.44 25.13
N SER A 288 -2.95 10.38 25.49
CA SER A 288 -3.05 11.68 24.82
C SER A 288 -1.79 12.53 25.07
N HIS A 289 -1.53 13.51 24.20
CA HIS A 289 -0.40 14.43 24.39
C HIS A 289 -0.42 15.10 25.77
N ALA A 290 -1.59 15.53 26.25
CA ALA A 290 -1.75 16.13 27.56
C ALA A 290 -1.40 15.15 28.70
N GLN A 291 -1.77 13.88 28.58
CA GLN A 291 -1.39 12.85 29.55
C GLN A 291 0.13 12.59 29.55
N ILE A 292 0.77 12.61 28.38
CA ILE A 292 2.23 12.49 28.26
C ILE A 292 2.92 13.67 28.94
N GLN A 293 2.47 14.91 28.71
CA GLN A 293 3.03 16.08 29.40
C GLN A 293 2.84 15.97 30.91
N LYS A 294 1.63 15.61 31.37
CA LYS A 294 1.31 15.49 32.79
C LYS A 294 2.15 14.44 33.53
N MET A 295 2.54 13.35 32.85
CA MET A 295 3.39 12.32 33.45
C MET A 295 4.89 12.66 33.46
N GLY A 296 5.30 13.82 32.95
CA GLY A 296 6.71 14.25 32.88
C GLY A 296 7.34 14.12 31.49
N GLY A 297 6.53 14.03 30.44
CA GLY A 297 6.99 14.00 29.05
C GLY A 297 7.32 12.60 28.51
N THR A 298 7.80 12.58 27.27
CA THR A 298 8.14 11.37 26.50
C THR A 298 9.26 10.56 27.13
N ALA A 299 10.24 11.21 27.78
CA ALA A 299 11.31 10.52 28.48
C ALA A 299 10.77 9.61 29.59
N VAL A 300 9.87 10.11 30.45
CA VAL A 300 9.24 9.34 31.52
C VAL A 300 8.32 8.26 30.94
N LEU A 301 7.57 8.58 29.89
CA LEU A 301 6.75 7.59 29.19
C LEU A 301 7.58 6.40 28.70
N PHE A 302 8.66 6.65 27.97
CA PHE A 302 9.46 5.57 27.40
C PHE A 302 10.28 4.81 28.45
N ASP A 303 10.71 5.45 29.53
CA ASP A 303 11.30 4.74 30.68
C ASP A 303 10.32 3.74 31.30
N ARG A 304 9.07 4.18 31.52
CA ARG A 304 7.99 3.33 32.05
C ARG A 304 7.61 2.20 31.09
N VAL A 305 7.49 2.49 29.80
CA VAL A 305 7.24 1.48 28.76
C VAL A 305 8.36 0.43 28.75
N ARG A 306 9.64 0.85 28.75
CA ARG A 306 10.78 -0.09 28.82
C ARG A 306 10.73 -0.95 30.08
N THR A 307 10.37 -0.35 31.22
CA THR A 307 10.24 -1.09 32.49
C THR A 307 9.20 -2.18 32.39
N TRP A 308 8.02 -1.88 31.86
CA TRP A 308 6.98 -2.89 31.67
C TRP A 308 7.43 -3.99 30.69
N LEU A 309 7.93 -3.60 29.51
CA LEU A 309 8.35 -4.54 28.46
C LEU A 309 9.42 -5.51 28.94
N ARG A 310 10.40 -5.02 29.70
CA ARG A 310 11.49 -5.84 30.26
C ARG A 310 11.00 -6.83 31.30
N ILE A 311 10.11 -6.41 32.21
CA ILE A 311 9.60 -7.28 33.28
C ILE A 311 8.75 -8.40 32.68
N VAL A 312 7.80 -8.05 31.82
CA VAL A 312 6.91 -9.03 31.19
C VAL A 312 7.69 -9.94 30.25
N GLY A 313 8.60 -9.39 29.44
CA GLY A 313 9.41 -10.20 28.53
C GLY A 313 10.36 -11.15 29.25
N LYS A 314 10.90 -10.77 30.40
CA LYS A 314 11.70 -11.67 31.23
C LYS A 314 10.86 -12.81 31.82
N HIS A 315 9.65 -12.52 32.27
CA HIS A 315 8.77 -13.53 32.89
C HIS A 315 8.22 -14.53 31.87
N THR A 316 7.88 -14.04 30.67
CA THR A 316 7.25 -14.85 29.62
C THR A 316 8.24 -15.44 28.64
N HIS A 317 9.54 -15.16 28.80
CA HIS A 317 10.60 -15.55 27.86
C HIS A 317 10.40 -15.08 26.41
N GLN A 318 9.46 -14.16 26.20
CA GLN A 318 9.08 -13.66 24.88
C GLN A 318 9.01 -12.14 24.91
N LYS A 319 9.56 -11.48 23.88
CA LYS A 319 9.43 -10.02 23.77
C LYS A 319 7.96 -9.66 23.57
N PRO A 320 7.37 -8.78 24.42
CA PRO A 320 6.02 -8.31 24.20
C PRO A 320 5.88 -7.53 22.89
N ILE A 321 4.66 -7.45 22.37
CA ILE A 321 4.30 -6.57 21.25
C ILE A 321 3.85 -5.23 21.82
N LEU A 322 4.21 -4.13 21.15
CA LEU A 322 3.78 -2.78 21.50
C LEU A 322 2.61 -2.36 20.61
N TYR A 323 1.43 -2.14 21.21
CA TYR A 323 0.30 -1.55 20.53
C TYR A 323 0.29 -0.02 20.70
N ILE A 324 0.30 0.71 19.58
CA ILE A 324 0.37 2.18 19.52
C ILE A 324 -0.35 2.71 18.27
N SER A 325 -0.86 3.94 18.32
CA SER A 325 -1.47 4.57 17.14
C SER A 325 -0.46 5.09 16.13
N GLN A 326 -0.88 5.28 14.87
CA GLN A 326 -0.07 5.95 13.84
C GLN A 326 0.39 7.35 14.26
N SER A 327 -0.46 8.10 14.96
CA SER A 327 -0.12 9.43 15.47
C SER A 327 1.00 9.33 16.51
N PHE A 328 0.95 8.32 17.38
CA PHE A 328 2.00 8.06 18.37
C PHE A 328 3.34 7.74 17.70
N VAL A 329 3.34 6.87 16.69
CA VAL A 329 4.52 6.53 15.88
C VAL A 329 5.16 7.80 15.31
N ASN A 330 4.37 8.65 14.65
CA ASN A 330 4.86 9.83 13.96
C ASN A 330 5.41 10.90 14.91
N ARG A 331 4.79 11.04 16.10
CA ARG A 331 5.11 12.12 17.03
C ARG A 331 6.25 11.75 17.98
N TYR A 332 6.20 10.57 18.58
CA TYR A 332 7.00 10.27 19.76
C TYR A 332 8.01 9.14 19.55
N LEU A 333 7.73 8.15 18.69
CA LEU A 333 8.55 6.93 18.64
C LEU A 333 10.01 7.17 18.20
N LYS A 334 10.28 8.28 17.48
CA LYS A 334 11.65 8.71 17.15
C LYS A 334 12.53 8.96 18.38
N GLU A 335 11.94 9.26 19.53
CA GLU A 335 12.64 9.47 20.81
C GLU A 335 12.97 8.16 21.54
N ALA A 336 12.53 7.01 21.01
CA ALA A 336 12.83 5.67 21.52
C ALA A 336 13.31 4.73 20.40
N PRO A 337 14.49 4.99 19.80
CA PRO A 337 15.00 4.22 18.67
C PRO A 337 15.25 2.74 19.01
N ASP A 338 15.58 2.43 20.26
CA ASP A 338 15.69 1.06 20.77
C ASP A 338 14.35 0.33 20.74
N ILE A 339 13.26 0.97 21.19
CA ILE A 339 11.92 0.36 21.14
C ILE A 339 11.50 0.10 19.69
N LYS A 340 11.69 1.11 18.81
CA LYS A 340 11.38 1.01 17.38
C LYS A 340 12.14 -0.15 16.71
N ARG A 341 13.39 -0.38 17.09
CA ARG A 341 14.26 -1.43 16.53
C ARG A 341 13.98 -2.81 17.15
N ASP A 342 13.74 -2.90 18.44
CA ASP A 342 13.85 -4.17 19.17
C ASP A 342 12.51 -4.87 19.41
N TYR A 343 11.38 -4.16 19.26
CA TYR A 343 10.03 -4.67 19.54
C TYR A 343 9.15 -4.67 18.29
N GLN A 344 8.28 -5.66 18.20
CA GLN A 344 7.23 -5.71 17.19
C GLN A 344 6.11 -4.73 17.55
N VAL A 345 5.52 -4.10 16.55
CA VAL A 345 4.49 -3.07 16.69
C VAL A 345 3.17 -3.55 16.11
N TRP A 346 2.12 -3.46 16.90
CA TRP A 346 0.74 -3.53 16.45
C TRP A 346 0.21 -2.11 16.33
N ILE A 347 -0.15 -1.66 15.12
CA ILE A 347 -0.53 -0.27 14.89
C ILE A 347 -2.03 -0.07 14.79
N ALA A 348 -2.57 0.90 15.53
CA ALA A 348 -3.90 1.43 15.33
C ALA A 348 -3.88 2.48 14.22
N ARG A 349 -4.51 2.18 13.07
CA ARG A 349 -4.35 2.99 11.87
C ARG A 349 -5.51 2.86 10.88
N TYR A 350 -5.97 4.00 10.34
CA TYR A 350 -7.07 4.05 9.38
C TYR A 350 -6.70 4.64 8.00
N GLY A 351 -5.40 4.87 7.73
CA GLY A 351 -4.89 5.36 6.43
C GLY A 351 -4.30 4.25 5.54
N GLU A 352 -3.77 4.58 4.35
CA GLU A 352 -3.33 3.59 3.34
C GLU A 352 -1.81 3.22 3.36
N TYR A 353 -0.88 4.17 3.64
CA TYR A 353 0.60 4.00 3.76
C TYR A 353 1.25 3.16 4.91
N LYS A 354 2.16 2.24 4.60
CA LYS A 354 2.93 1.48 5.61
C LYS A 354 3.80 2.37 6.53
N PRO A 355 3.70 2.24 7.87
CA PRO A 355 4.56 2.95 8.82
C PRO A 355 5.99 2.37 8.85
N ASP A 356 6.99 3.23 9.07
CA ASP A 356 8.36 2.81 9.34
C ASP A 356 8.51 2.29 10.78
N VAL A 357 8.07 1.05 11.01
CA VAL A 357 8.18 0.28 12.27
C VAL A 357 8.26 -1.22 11.97
N ARG A 358 8.62 -2.05 12.97
CA ARG A 358 8.54 -3.52 12.88
C ARG A 358 7.09 -4.00 13.02
N LEU A 359 6.27 -3.70 12.02
CA LEU A 359 4.84 -3.98 11.99
C LEU A 359 4.56 -5.49 12.00
N VAL A 360 3.83 -5.96 13.00
CA VAL A 360 3.31 -7.35 13.08
C VAL A 360 1.81 -7.41 12.82
N TYR A 361 1.05 -6.47 13.39
CA TYR A 361 -0.39 -6.40 13.24
C TYR A 361 -0.82 -4.99 12.88
N TRP A 362 -1.86 -4.90 12.07
CA TRP A 362 -2.56 -3.66 11.76
C TRP A 362 -4.00 -3.78 12.26
N GLN A 363 -4.39 -2.93 13.22
CA GLN A 363 -5.81 -2.74 13.54
C GLN A 363 -6.46 -1.93 12.42
N LEU A 364 -7.26 -2.63 11.63
CA LEU A 364 -7.86 -2.18 10.39
C LEU A 364 -9.10 -1.29 10.64
N SER A 365 -9.85 -1.59 11.69
CA SER A 365 -11.10 -0.91 12.04
C SER A 365 -11.49 -1.23 13.48
N PRO A 366 -12.05 -0.27 14.21
CA PRO A 366 -12.60 -0.50 15.55
C PRO A 366 -14.10 -0.81 15.52
N ASP A 367 -14.73 -0.66 14.35
CA ASP A 367 -16.18 -0.70 14.12
C ASP A 367 -16.59 -1.90 13.25
N GLY A 368 -15.79 -2.97 13.29
CA GLY A 368 -16.09 -4.22 12.60
C GLY A 368 -17.29 -4.96 13.17
N ARG A 369 -17.77 -5.96 12.42
CA ARG A 369 -18.83 -6.88 12.87
C ARG A 369 -18.35 -8.31 12.73
N VAL A 370 -18.59 -9.10 13.77
CA VAL A 370 -18.21 -10.50 13.85
C VAL A 370 -19.45 -11.32 14.20
N LYS A 371 -19.80 -12.28 13.36
CA LYS A 371 -20.82 -13.28 13.68
C LYS A 371 -20.43 -13.99 14.99
N GLY A 372 -21.35 -14.03 15.95
CA GLY A 372 -21.12 -14.61 17.28
C GLY A 372 -20.71 -13.62 18.35
N ILE A 373 -20.44 -12.35 18.01
CA ILE A 373 -20.19 -11.27 18.96
C ILE A 373 -21.22 -10.17 18.77
N LYS A 374 -21.85 -9.71 19.86
CA LYS A 374 -22.74 -8.55 19.80
C LYS A 374 -21.92 -7.27 19.88
N GLY A 375 -22.24 -6.29 19.04
CA GLY A 375 -21.60 -4.97 19.08
C GLY A 375 -20.47 -4.84 18.08
N GLU A 376 -19.65 -3.81 18.28
CA GLU A 376 -18.47 -3.51 17.45
C GLU A 376 -17.28 -4.33 17.94
N VAL A 377 -16.42 -4.70 17.00
CA VAL A 377 -15.21 -5.49 17.29
C VAL A 377 -14.05 -4.90 16.51
N ASP A 378 -12.94 -4.74 17.20
CA ASP A 378 -11.68 -4.33 16.61
C ASP A 378 -11.15 -5.45 15.70
N ILE A 379 -11.01 -5.14 14.41
CA ILE A 379 -10.54 -6.07 13.38
C ILE A 379 -9.06 -5.81 13.11
N ASN A 380 -8.27 -6.87 13.14
CA ASN A 380 -6.84 -6.84 12.96
C ASN A 380 -6.41 -7.68 11.76
N VAL A 381 -5.31 -7.30 11.13
CA VAL A 381 -4.68 -8.04 10.03
C VAL A 381 -3.20 -8.24 10.37
N PHE A 382 -2.72 -9.48 10.27
CA PHE A 382 -1.30 -9.78 10.36
C PHE A 382 -0.55 -9.28 9.12
N ASN A 383 0.63 -8.69 9.34
CA ASN A 383 1.47 -8.14 8.30
C ASN A 383 2.36 -9.23 7.67
N GLY A 384 1.73 -10.08 6.85
CA GLY A 384 2.39 -11.14 6.10
C GLY A 384 1.39 -12.07 5.43
N TYR A 385 1.91 -13.10 4.76
CA TYR A 385 1.11 -14.21 4.24
C TYR A 385 1.16 -15.40 5.20
N MET A 386 0.47 -16.49 4.85
CA MET A 386 0.34 -17.67 5.71
C MET A 386 1.69 -18.27 6.10
N SER A 387 2.69 -18.26 5.20
CA SER A 387 4.06 -18.71 5.50
C SER A 387 4.70 -17.92 6.65
N GLU A 388 4.62 -16.59 6.60
CA GLU A 388 5.17 -15.70 7.62
C GLU A 388 4.36 -15.78 8.91
N PHE A 389 3.05 -16.04 8.82
CA PHE A 389 2.22 -16.27 9.98
C PHE A 389 2.60 -17.56 10.69
N ASN A 390 2.82 -18.66 9.97
CA ASN A 390 3.29 -19.92 10.54
C ASN A 390 4.67 -19.77 11.19
N GLN A 391 5.60 -19.08 10.51
CA GLN A 391 6.89 -18.73 11.12
C GLN A 391 6.74 -17.86 12.37
N PHE A 392 5.74 -16.96 12.39
CA PHE A 392 5.46 -16.15 13.55
C PHE A 392 4.98 -17.03 14.72
N VAL A 393 4.03 -17.93 14.47
CA VAL A 393 3.52 -18.90 15.44
C VAL A 393 4.66 -19.77 15.99
N GLU A 394 5.53 -20.31 15.14
CA GLU A 394 6.63 -21.17 15.60
C GLU A 394 7.68 -20.44 16.44
N LYS A 395 7.94 -19.17 16.12
CA LYS A 395 9.10 -18.44 16.68
C LYS A 395 8.76 -17.56 17.88
N TYR A 396 7.54 -17.03 17.93
CA TYR A 396 7.19 -15.96 18.86
C TYR A 396 6.11 -16.36 19.87
N THR A 397 5.58 -17.58 19.83
CA THR A 397 4.71 -18.04 20.92
C THR A 397 5.48 -18.33 22.21
N LEU A 398 4.78 -18.28 23.35
CA LEU A 398 5.33 -18.60 24.67
C LEU A 398 5.80 -20.05 24.80
#